data_AF-A0AAV9DHR8-F1
#
_entry.id   AF-A0AAV9DHR8-F1
#
_cell.length_a   1.000
_cell.length_b   1.000
_cell.length_c   1.000
_cell.angle_alpha   90.00
_cell.angle_beta   90.00
_cell.angle_gamma   90.00
#
_symmetry.space_group_name_H-M   'P 1'
#
loop_
_entity.id
_entity.type
_entity.pdbx_description
1 polymer ?
#
loop_
_entity_poly.entity_id
_entity_poly.type
_entity_poly.pdbx_seq_one_letter_code
_entity_poly.pdbx_strand_id
1 'polypeptide(L)'
;MELFRSSDVCAWKQCLSSHQSVIESLSKPNLVSLDAFYRTHLPRTLHERDPEPFITRSELTQLMQWKLTRRQVEASASGIRVVSG
;
A
#
# COMPACT_ATOMS: atom_id res chain seq x y z
N MET A 1 -3.55 14.99 11.22
CA MET A 1 -4.18 15.24 9.91
C MET A 1 -3.81 16.62 9.34
N GLU A 2 -2.58 17.12 9.55
CA GLU A 2 -2.21 18.49 9.13
C GLU A 2 -1.39 18.56 7.83
N LEU A 3 -0.81 17.44 7.38
CA LEU A 3 0.01 17.42 6.17
C LEU A 3 -0.74 17.86 4.90
N PHE A 4 -2.02 17.47 4.76
CA PHE A 4 -2.84 17.81 3.59
C PHE A 4 -3.11 19.31 3.41
N ARG A 5 -2.95 20.11 4.46
CA ARG A 5 -3.09 21.58 4.41
C ARG A 5 -1.73 22.29 4.31
N SER A 6 -0.63 21.54 4.39
CA SER A 6 0.72 22.09 4.37
C SER A 6 1.23 22.24 2.94
N SER A 7 1.73 23.43 2.62
CA SER A 7 2.50 23.70 1.39
C SER A 7 4.00 23.42 1.57
N ASP A 8 4.43 22.98 2.76
CA ASP A 8 5.84 22.72 3.05
C ASP A 8 6.30 21.39 2.44
N VAL A 9 7.04 21.49 1.34
CA VAL A 9 7.65 20.37 0.63
C VAL A 9 8.57 19.54 1.53
N CYS A 10 9.25 20.15 2.50
CA CYS A 10 10.14 19.42 3.43
C CYS A 10 9.35 18.50 4.36
N ALA A 11 8.23 18.99 4.93
CA ALA A 11 7.31 18.16 5.72
C ALA A 11 6.73 16.98 4.91
N TRP A 12 6.38 17.21 3.63
CA TRP A 12 5.94 16.14 2.73
C TRP A 12 7.03 15.09 2.48
N LYS A 13 8.26 15.53 2.20
CA LYS A 13 9.41 14.63 2.00
C LYS A 13 9.72 13.81 3.25
N GLN A 14 9.68 14.44 4.42
CA GLN A 14 9.94 13.77 5.69
C GLN A 14 8.86 12.71 5.97
N CYS A 15 7.58 13.06 5.82
CA CYS A 15 6.49 12.10 5.97
C CYS A 15 6.61 10.92 4.99
N LEU A 16 6.97 11.20 3.73
CA LEU A 16 7.18 10.18 2.73
C LEU A 16 8.36 9.25 3.08
N SER A 17 9.44 9.79 3.65
CA SER A 17 10.59 9.00 4.09
C SER A 17 10.24 8.08 5.27
N SER A 18 9.34 8.50 6.15
CA SER A 18 8.87 7.68 7.28
C SER A 18 7.82 6.62 6.88
N HIS A 19 7.27 6.69 5.67
CA HIS A 19 6.22 5.77 5.21
C HIS A 19 6.66 4.31 5.27
N GLN A 20 7.90 4.00 4.89
CA GLN A 20 8.39 2.62 4.90
C GLN A 20 8.38 2.06 6.33
N SER A 21 8.88 2.82 7.30
CA SER A 21 8.87 2.44 8.71
C SER A 21 7.45 2.22 9.24
N VAL A 22 6.48 3.04 8.80
CA VAL A 22 5.07 2.84 9.16
C VAL A 22 4.54 1.52 8.60
N ILE A 23 4.80 1.19 7.34
CA ILE A 23 4.35 -0.08 6.74
C ILE A 23 5.01 -1.29 7.41
N GLU A 24 6.30 -1.21 7.72
CA GLU A 24 7.04 -2.25 8.43
C GLU A 24 6.48 -2.45 9.85
N SER A 25 6.11 -1.36 10.54
CA SER A 25 5.52 -1.42 11.89
C SER A 25 4.17 -2.14 11.96
N LEU A 26 3.44 -2.24 10.84
CA LEU A 26 2.17 -2.95 10.78
C LEU A 26 2.33 -4.47 10.91
N SER A 27 3.56 -5.00 10.85
CA SER A 27 3.90 -6.43 11.05
C SER A 27 3.03 -7.40 10.23
N LYS A 28 2.62 -6.99 9.03
CA LYS A 28 1.83 -7.81 8.11
C LYS A 28 2.72 -8.51 7.10
N PRO A 29 2.75 -9.85 7.07
CA PRO A 29 3.51 -10.57 6.05
C PRO A 29 2.96 -10.18 4.68
N ASN A 30 3.87 -9.94 3.72
CA ASN A 30 3.60 -9.55 2.33
C ASN A 30 3.12 -8.11 2.09
N LEU A 31 2.75 -7.32 3.11
CA LEU A 31 2.31 -5.93 2.87
C LEU A 31 3.46 -5.06 2.34
N VAL A 32 4.67 -5.22 2.87
CA VAL A 32 5.88 -4.48 2.42
C VAL A 32 6.14 -4.74 0.94
N SER A 33 6.15 -6.01 0.52
CA SER A 33 6.39 -6.39 -0.88
C SER A 33 5.29 -5.91 -1.81
N LEU A 34 4.02 -6.04 -1.40
CA LEU A 34 2.87 -5.55 -2.17
C LEU A 34 2.86 -4.01 -2.28
N ASP A 35 3.28 -3.30 -1.24
CA ASP A 35 3.39 -1.84 -1.23
C ASP A 35 4.52 -1.35 -2.14
N ALA A 36 5.68 -2.03 -2.10
CA ALA A 36 6.78 -1.78 -3.02
C ALA A 36 6.38 -2.00 -4.48
N PHE A 37 5.65 -3.10 -4.76
CA PHE A 37 5.09 -3.37 -6.09
C PHE A 37 4.21 -2.20 -6.58
N TYR A 38 3.25 -1.77 -5.76
CA TYR A 38 2.32 -0.70 -6.12
C TYR A 38 3.01 0.65 -6.33
N ARG A 39 3.97 1.01 -5.48
CA ARG A 39 4.61 2.35 -5.50
C ARG A 39 5.73 2.51 -6.51
N THR A 40 6.48 1.43 -6.78
CA THR A 40 7.72 1.53 -7.57
C THR A 40 7.65 0.71 -8.85
N HIS A 41 7.19 -0.53 -8.76
CA HIS A 41 7.22 -1.46 -9.90
C HIS A 41 6.11 -1.14 -10.90
N LEU A 42 4.86 -1.03 -10.43
CA LEU A 42 3.71 -0.81 -11.31
C LEU A 42 3.81 0.49 -12.14
N PRO A 43 4.18 1.67 -11.58
CA PRO A 43 4.31 2.87 -12.38
C PRO A 43 5.42 2.76 -13.42
N ARG A 44 6.54 2.13 -13.07
CA ARG A 44 7.64 1.88 -14.00
C ARG A 44 7.19 0.99 -15.16
N THR A 45 6.53 -0.13 -14.86
CA THR A 45 6.09 -1.07 -15.88
C THR A 45 5.01 -0.47 -16.79
N LEU A 46 4.15 0.41 -16.27
CA LEU A 46 3.20 1.16 -17.09
C LEU A 46 3.91 2.16 -18.01
N HIS A 47 4.94 2.84 -17.52
CA HIS A 47 5.73 3.77 -18.32
C HIS A 47 6.50 3.07 -19.45
N GLU A 48 7.00 1.86 -19.20
CA GLU A 48 7.66 1.03 -20.21
C GLU A 48 6.71 0.58 -21.35
N ARG A 49 5.39 0.76 -21.19
CA ARG A 49 4.35 0.39 -22.17
C ARG A 49 3.79 1.59 -22.96
N ASP A 50 4.45 2.75 -22.88
CA ASP A 50 4.08 3.92 -23.68
C ASP A 50 4.15 3.58 -25.19
N PRO A 51 3.18 4.02 -26.03
CA PRO A 51 2.13 5.01 -25.77
C PRO A 51 0.82 4.46 -25.19
N GLU A 52 0.65 3.14 -25.07
CA GLU A 52 -0.61 2.53 -24.62
C GLU A 52 -0.41 1.72 -23.33
N PRO A 53 -0.38 2.39 -22.16
CA PRO A 53 -0.18 1.71 -20.89
C PRO A 53 -1.35 0.80 -20.55
N PHE A 54 -1.07 -0.49 -20.35
CA PHE A 54 -2.05 -1.48 -19.93
C PHE A 54 -1.64 -2.21 -18.66
N ILE A 55 -2.64 -2.69 -17.93
CA ILE A 55 -2.46 -3.54 -16.75
C ILE A 55 -2.80 -4.98 -17.15
N THR A 56 -1.86 -5.89 -16.91
CA THR A 56 -2.06 -7.32 -17.11
C THR A 56 -2.93 -7.91 -16.00
N ARG A 57 -3.55 -9.07 -16.26
CA ARG A 57 -4.33 -9.79 -15.24
C ARG A 57 -3.52 -10.12 -13.98
N SER A 58 -2.24 -10.44 -14.13
CA SER A 58 -1.34 -10.74 -13.01
C SER A 58 -1.06 -9.50 -12.15
N GLU A 59 -0.83 -8.34 -12.78
CA GLU A 59 -0.64 -7.06 -12.07
C GLU A 59 -1.93 -6.60 -11.39
N LEU A 60 -3.08 -6.77 -12.06
CA LEU A 60 -4.39 -6.51 -11.46
C LEU A 60 -4.62 -7.40 -10.23
N THR A 61 -4.23 -8.66 -10.29
CA THR A 61 -4.34 -9.60 -9.15
C THR A 61 -3.48 -9.14 -7.97
N GLN A 62 -2.23 -8.74 -8.21
CA GLN A 62 -1.34 -8.18 -7.17
C GLN A 62 -1.88 -6.86 -6.60
N LEU A 63 -2.46 -6.00 -7.44
CA LEU A 63 -3.09 -4.75 -7.00
C LEU A 63 -4.32 -5.00 -6.14
N MET A 64 -5.13 -6.00 -6.47
CA MET A 64 -6.25 -6.43 -5.63
C MET A 64 -5.77 -6.99 -4.29
N GLN A 65 -4.72 -7.82 -4.29
CA GLN A 65 -4.12 -8.32 -3.05
C GLN A 65 -3.60 -7.18 -2.17
N TRP A 66 -2.87 -6.21 -2.73
CA TRP A 66 -2.43 -5.02 -1.99
C TRP A 66 -3.61 -4.26 -1.38
N LYS A 67 -4.66 -4.01 -2.16
CA LYS A 67 -5.85 -3.26 -1.73
C LYS A 67 -6.59 -3.96 -0.59
N LEU A 68 -6.72 -5.29 -0.65
CA LEU A 68 -7.38 -6.09 0.38
C LEU A 68 -6.54 -6.17 1.66
N THR A 69 -5.24 -6.43 1.54
CA THR A 69 -4.33 -6.50 2.70
C THR A 69 -4.26 -5.18 3.46
N ARG A 70 -4.30 -4.04 2.74
CA ARG A 70 -4.38 -2.70 3.32
C ARG A 70 -5.73 -2.42 3.98
N ARG A 71 -6.86 -2.94 3.46
CA ARG A 71 -8.19 -2.76 4.09
C ARG A 71 -8.45 -3.71 5.26
N GLN A 72 -7.83 -4.89 5.28
CA GLN A 72 -7.81 -5.80 6.43
C GLN A 72 -7.15 -5.18 7.68
N VAL A 73 -6.67 -3.93 7.64
CA VAL A 73 -6.07 -3.22 8.79
C VAL A 73 -7.04 -3.03 9.95
N GLU A 74 -8.36 -3.25 9.80
CA GLU A 74 -9.33 -3.06 10.89
C GLU A 74 -9.89 -4.34 11.53
N ALA A 75 -9.60 -5.54 11.01
CA ALA A 75 -10.27 -6.76 11.49
C ALA A 75 -9.55 -7.48 12.64
N SER A 76 -8.25 -7.22 12.87
CA SER A 76 -7.46 -7.98 13.87
C SER A 76 -7.26 -7.26 15.20
N ALA A 77 -7.91 -6.11 15.42
CA ALA A 77 -7.85 -5.38 16.69
C ALA A 77 -9.15 -5.43 17.52
N SER A 78 -10.20 -6.13 17.05
CA SER A 78 -11.40 -6.39 17.86
C SER A 78 -11.50 -7.88 18.16
N GLY A 79 -11.31 -8.21 19.44
CA GLY A 79 -11.52 -9.55 19.99
C GLY A 79 -12.98 -9.98 19.86
N ILE A 80 -13.34 -10.52 18.70
CA ILE A 80 -14.58 -11.28 18.53
C ILE A 80 -14.20 -12.75 18.70
N ARG A 81 -14.49 -13.28 19.89
CA ARG A 81 -14.56 -14.73 20.13
C ARG A 81 -15.58 -15.32 19.17
N VAL A 82 -15.12 -16.13 18.23
CA VAL A 82 -15.98 -17.11 17.57
C VAL A 82 -16.18 -18.25 18.59
N VAL A 83 -17.34 -18.29 19.23
CA VAL A 83 -17.82 -19.50 19.91
C VAL A 83 -18.47 -20.34 18.82
N SER A 84 -17.81 -21.43 18.44
CA SER A 84 -18.42 -22.48 17.63
C SER A 84 -19.21 -23.40 18.57
N GLY A 85 -20.50 -23.57 18.28
CA GLY A 85 -21.36 -24.59 18.89
C GLY A 85 -21.15 -25.97 18.28
#